data_AF-A0A8T5FDQ3-F1
#
_entry.id   AF-A0A8T5FDQ3-F1
#
_cell.length_a   1.000
_cell.length_b   1.000
_cell.length_c   1.000
_cell.angle_alpha   90.00
_cell.angle_beta   90.00
_cell.angle_gamma   90.00
#
_symmetry.space_group_name_H-M   'P 1'
#
loop_
_entity.id
_entity.type
_entity.pdbx_description
1 polymer ?
#
loop_
_entity_poly.entity_id
_entity_poly.type
_entity_poly.pdbx_seq_one_letter_code
_entity_poly.pdbx_strand_id
1 'polypeptide(L)' 'MKNNWISYEDAKEFVHTLKLKTPKEWRKYSVSGEKPKNIPSRPKQIYKKEWKGYGDWLGTKKNQFISFSEARQFA' A
#
# COMPACT_ATOMS: atom_id res chain seq x y z
N MET A 1 9.70 -21.54 0.45
CA MET A 1 10.10 -20.22 -0.07
C MET A 1 9.63 -19.17 0.93
N LYS A 2 10.54 -18.46 1.61
CA LYS A 2 10.16 -17.30 2.42
C LYS A 2 9.94 -16.15 1.45
N ASN A 3 8.71 -15.68 1.30
CA ASN A 3 8.47 -14.44 0.57
C ASN A 3 9.18 -13.32 1.33
N ASN A 4 10.16 -12.68 0.71
CA ASN A 4 10.84 -11.53 1.29
C ASN A 4 9.92 -10.32 1.10
N TRP A 5 9.12 -10.02 2.12
CA TRP A 5 8.21 -8.88 2.11
C TRP A 5 8.96 -7.62 2.51
N ILE A 6 8.71 -6.53 1.79
CA ILE A 6 9.19 -5.20 2.19
C ILE A 6 8.47 -4.74 3.47
N SER A 7 8.98 -3.68 4.10
CA SER A 7 8.38 -3.14 5.32
C SER A 7 6.94 -2.67 5.08
N TYR A 8 6.16 -2.52 6.15
CA TYR A 8 4.78 -2.00 6.03
C TYR A 8 4.75 -0.59 5.43
N GLU A 9 5.75 0.24 5.76
CA GLU A 9 5.90 1.62 5.29
C GLU A 9 6.23 1.69 3.79
N ASP A 10 7.21 0.93 3.32
CA ASP A 10 7.52 0.89 1.88
C ASP A 10 6.33 0.34 1.07
N ALA A 11 5.65 -0.68 1.62
CA ALA A 11 4.55 -1.32 0.94
C ALA A 11 3.32 -0.39 0.83
N LYS A 12 3.00 0.37 1.88
CA LYS A 12 1.89 1.33 1.83
C LYS A 12 2.20 2.52 0.93
N GLU A 13 3.43 3.02 0.89
CA GLU A 13 3.81 4.08 -0.05
C GLU A 13 3.55 3.66 -1.49
N PHE A 14 3.98 2.45 -1.87
CA PHE A 14 3.65 1.89 -3.17
C PHE A 14 2.13 1.82 -3.40
N VAL A 15 1.37 1.30 -2.42
CA VAL A 15 -0.09 1.18 -2.55
C VAL A 15 -0.76 2.55 -2.69
N HIS A 16 -0.23 3.59 -2.05
CA HIS A 16 -0.75 4.95 -2.16
C HIS A 16 -0.55 5.51 -3.58
N THR A 17 0.55 5.16 -4.27
CA THR A 17 0.75 5.55 -5.68
C THR A 17 -0.31 4.98 -6.63
N LEU A 18 -0.90 3.83 -6.28
CA LEU A 18 -1.96 3.19 -7.07
C LEU A 18 -3.31 3.92 -6.96
N LYS A 19 -3.46 4.85 -6.00
CA LYS A 19 -4.67 5.65 -5.76
C LYS A 19 -5.96 4.81 -5.60
N LEU A 20 -5.82 3.60 -5.06
CA LEU A 20 -6.95 2.70 -4.81
C LEU A 20 -7.78 3.25 -3.64
N LYS A 21 -9.09 3.29 -3.81
CA LYS A 21 -10.03 3.87 -2.85
C LYS A 21 -10.70 2.82 -1.98
N THR A 22 -10.73 1.57 -2.43
CA THR A 22 -11.48 0.52 -1.73
C THR A 22 -10.68 -0.77 -1.54
N PRO A 23 -10.94 -1.52 -0.46
CA PRO A 23 -10.36 -2.85 -0.28
C PRO A 23 -10.70 -3.82 -1.42
N LYS A 24 -11.84 -3.59 -2.09
CA LYS A 24 -12.28 -4.39 -3.25
C LYS A 24 -11.36 -4.17 -4.45
N GLU A 25 -10.97 -2.93 -4.71
CA GLU A 25 -10.00 -2.58 -5.75
C GLU A 25 -8.63 -3.17 -5.44
N TRP A 26 -8.17 -3.07 -4.19
CA TRP A 26 -6.93 -3.73 -3.76
C TRP A 26 -6.98 -5.24 -3.99
N ARG A 27 -8.08 -5.89 -3.64
CA ARG A 27 -8.24 -7.32 -3.89
C ARG A 27 -8.13 -7.65 -5.38
N LYS A 28 -8.81 -6.87 -6.24
CA LYS A 28 -8.77 -7.06 -7.70
C LYS A 28 -7.35 -6.89 -8.25
N TYR A 29 -6.65 -5.83 -7.85
CA TYR A 29 -5.27 -5.57 -8.23
C TYR A 29 -4.29 -6.63 -7.70
N SER A 30 -4.47 -7.07 -6.45
CA SER A 30 -3.61 -8.11 -5.86
C SER A 30 -3.74 -9.47 -6.55
N VAL A 31 -4.89 -9.73 -7.19
CA VAL A 31 -5.19 -10.95 -7.94
C VAL A 31 -4.89 -10.80 -9.43
N SER A 32 -4.82 -9.58 -9.97
CA SER A 32 -4.47 -9.35 -11.39
C SER A 32 -3.06 -9.81 -11.75
N GLY A 33 -2.18 -9.99 -10.75
CA GLY A 33 -0.80 -10.39 -10.94
C GLY A 33 0.14 -9.21 -11.26
N GLU A 34 -0.40 -8.00 -11.39
CA GLU A 34 0.37 -6.77 -11.61
C GLU A 34 1.09 -6.29 -10.34
N LYS A 35 0.69 -6.82 -9.18
CA LYS A 35 1.29 -6.50 -7.90
C LYS A 35 2.72 -7.07 -7.79
N PRO A 36 3.72 -6.26 -7.39
CA PRO A 36 5.07 -6.72 -7.10
C PRO A 36 5.13 -7.94 -6.14
N LYS A 37 6.07 -8.86 -6.37
CA LYS A 37 6.21 -10.12 -5.59
C LYS A 37 6.57 -9.88 -4.11
N ASN A 38 7.21 -8.76 -3.83
CA ASN A 38 7.61 -8.30 -2.50
C ASN A 38 6.46 -7.66 -1.70
N ILE A 39 5.32 -7.37 -2.32
CA ILE A 39 4.13 -6.88 -1.60
C ILE A 39 3.17 -8.04 -1.36
N PRO A 40 2.69 -8.27 -0.15
CA PRO A 40 1.73 -9.34 0.08
C PRO A 40 0.34 -9.00 -0.46
N SER A 41 -0.38 -10.00 -0.99
CA SER A 41 -1.80 -9.83 -1.37
C SER A 41 -2.71 -9.62 -0.16
N ARG A 42 -2.33 -10.17 1.00
CA ARG A 42 -3.05 -10.09 2.27
C ARG A 42 -2.20 -9.35 3.32
N PRO A 43 -2.06 -8.02 3.23
CA PRO A 43 -1.21 -7.24 4.14
C PRO A 43 -1.61 -7.40 5.60
N LYS A 44 -2.90 -7.54 5.92
CA LYS A 44 -3.40 -7.86 7.27
C LYS A 44 -2.76 -9.12 7.88
N GLN A 45 -2.47 -10.14 7.08
CA GLN A 45 -1.89 -11.40 7.58
C GLN A 45 -0.38 -11.30 7.80
N ILE A 46 0.26 -10.35 7.14
CA ILE A 46 1.71 -10.17 7.09
C ILE A 46 2.13 -9.16 8.14
N TYR A 47 1.58 -7.95 8.02
CA TYR A 47 1.87 -6.83 8.89
C TYR A 47 0.95 -6.84 10.11
N LYS A 48 0.67 -8.00 10.71
CA LYS A 48 -0.33 -8.11 11.81
C LYS A 48 -0.10 -7.11 12.94
N LYS A 49 1.16 -6.81 13.24
CA LYS A 49 1.58 -5.87 14.30
C LYS A 49 1.42 -4.40 13.89
N GLU A 50 1.61 -4.09 12.61
CA GLU A 50 1.63 -2.71 12.08
C GLU A 50 0.33 -2.35 11.36
N TRP A 51 -0.54 -3.34 11.11
CA TRP A 51 -1.76 -3.20 10.33
C TRP A 51 -2.77 -2.30 11.05
N LYS A 52 -2.94 -1.09 10.53
CA LYS A 52 -3.91 -0.09 11.04
C LYS A 52 -5.25 -0.11 10.31
N GLY A 53 -5.46 -1.09 9.43
CA GLY A 53 -6.68 -1.20 8.61
C GLY A 53 -6.50 -0.69 7.18
N TYR A 54 -7.51 -0.95 6.34
CA TYR A 54 -7.43 -0.59 4.92
C TYR A 54 -7.38 0.92 4.67
N GLY A 55 -7.89 1.74 5.58
CA GLY A 55 -7.80 3.19 5.44
C GLY A 55 -6.37 3.71 5.44
N ASP A 56 -5.51 3.13 6.29
CA ASP A 56 -4.09 3.46 6.37
C ASP A 56 -3.29 2.82 5.22
N TRP A 57 -3.64 1.58 4.85
CA TRP A 57 -3.00 0.86 3.75
C TRP A 57 -3.23 1.49 2.38
N LEU A 58 -4.47 1.92 2.11
CA LEU A 58 -4.86 2.49 0.81
C LEU A 58 -4.62 4.00 0.73
N GLY A 59 -4.25 4.64 1.85
CA GLY A 59 -4.07 6.08 1.89
C GLY A 59 -5.39 6.85 1.76
N THR A 60 -6.53 6.21 2.04
CA THR A 60 -7.87 6.80 1.90
C THR A 60 -8.25 7.69 3.09
N LYS A 61 -7.28 8.44 3.63
CA LYS A 61 -7.56 9.49 4.60
C LYS A 61 -8.18 10.67 3.85
N LYS A 62 -9.41 11.03 4.23
CA LYS A 62 -10.04 12.28 3.81
C LYS A 62 -9.18 13.43 4.32
N ASN A 63 -8.66 14.26 3.42
CA ASN A 63 -7.98 15.52 3.67
C ASN A 63 -6.78 15.46 4.64
N GLN A 64 -5.59 15.28 4.08
CA GLN A 64 -4.47 16.11 4.51
C GLN A 64 -3.58 16.35 3.30
N PHE A 65 -3.43 17.62 2.93
CA PHE A 65 -2.55 18.10 1.88
C PHE A 65 -1.21 17.36 1.98
N ILE A 66 -0.87 16.60 0.93
CA ILE A 66 0.53 16.23 0.70
C ILE A 66 1.22 17.57 0.48
N SER A 67 2.02 17.99 1.46
CA SER A 67 2.85 19.17 1.32
C SER A 67 3.67 19.01 0.03
N PHE A 68 3.56 19.99 -0.87
CA PHE A 68 4.24 20.05 -2.17
C PHE A 68 5.74 19.67 -2.14
N SER A 69 6.38 19.72 -0.96
CA SER A 69 7.77 19.35 -0.75
C SER A 69 8.11 17.88 -1.06
N GLU A 70 7.18 16.93 -0.92
CA GLU A 70 7.47 15.50 -1.12
C GLU A 70 7.36 15.07 -2.58
N ALA A 71 6.63 15.83 -3.40
CA ALA A 71 6.47 15.55 -4.83
C ALA A 71 7.72 15.87 -5.67
N ARG A 72 8.76 16.49 -5.08
CA ARG A 72 9.94 17.00 -5.80
C ARG A 72 11.18 16.10 -5.73
N GLN A 73 11.15 14.98 -5.00
CA GLN A 73 12.32 14.08 -4.88
C GLN A 73 12.48 13.06 -6.03
N PHE A 74 11.59 13.07 -7.02
CA PHE A 74 11.69 12.26 -8.24
C PHE A 74 11.78 13.15 -9.50
N ALA A 75 12.57 14.23 -9.44
CA ALA A 75 12.89 15.09 -10.59
C ALA A 75 14.39 14.98 -10.93
#